data_AF-A0A349Q8V9-F1
#
_entry.id   AF-A0A349Q8V9-F1
#
_cell.length_a   1.000
_cell.length_b   1.000
_cell.length_c   1.000
_cell.angle_alpha   90.00
_cell.angle_beta   90.00
_cell.angle_gamma   90.00
#
_symmetry.space_group_name_H-M   'P 1'
#
loop_
_entity.id
_entity.type
_entity.pdbx_description
1 polymer ?
#
loop_
_entity_poly.entity_id
_entity_poly.type
_entity_poly.pdbx_seq_one_letter_code
_entity_poly.pdbx_strand_id
1 'polypeptide(L)'
;MNLKEYTLKIEYKIGGKIKEESVEYALVKNGYDGENLHIVDDGDETHVRIKVSANAKVELTLAELIYDRYFENNERFFANGFQSWTATREYKRNDVQYGLRSLSKLPIVRKFSGASGDYAFTEYGKDLYHGFSYTYFRKDDKAEFVGSLNERTGYTIFYADMKENVFAVQKDVEGLSIEDEY
;
A
#
# COMPACT_ATOMS: atom_id res chain seq x y z
N MET A 1 -16.67 1.04 -0.98
CA MET A 1 -15.79 0.21 -1.81
C MET A 1 -16.10 -1.25 -1.49
N ASN A 2 -16.04 -2.12 -2.51
CA ASN A 2 -16.13 -3.55 -2.31
C ASN A 2 -14.73 -4.10 -2.00
N LEU A 3 -14.53 -4.66 -0.80
CA LEU A 3 -13.23 -5.24 -0.42
C LEU A 3 -12.92 -6.56 -1.15
N LYS A 4 -13.87 -7.12 -1.92
CA LYS A 4 -13.77 -8.42 -2.62
C LYS A 4 -13.42 -8.29 -4.10
N GLU A 5 -12.94 -7.14 -4.54
CA GLU A 5 -12.62 -6.86 -5.95
C GLU A 5 -11.21 -6.29 -6.08
N TYR A 6 -10.26 -6.90 -5.37
CA TYR A 6 -8.84 -6.58 -5.50
C TYR A 6 -8.09 -7.57 -6.38
N THR A 7 -6.99 -7.10 -6.97
CA THR A 7 -5.88 -7.92 -7.42
C THR A 7 -4.76 -7.82 -6.39
N LEU A 8 -4.29 -8.96 -5.87
CA LEU A 8 -3.12 -9.02 -5.01
C LEU A 8 -1.88 -9.10 -5.88
N LYS A 9 -0.98 -8.13 -5.74
CA LYS A 9 0.36 -8.15 -6.32
C LYS A 9 1.38 -8.48 -5.24
N ILE A 10 2.15 -9.54 -5.43
CA ILE A 10 3.24 -9.93 -4.54
C ILE A 10 4.53 -10.12 -5.34
N GLU A 11 5.62 -9.54 -4.84
CA GLU A 11 6.96 -9.74 -5.39
C GLU A 11 7.87 -10.31 -4.31
N TYR A 12 8.73 -11.24 -4.71
CA TYR A 12 9.65 -11.89 -3.79
C TYR A 12 10.93 -12.33 -4.49
N LYS A 13 11.98 -12.48 -3.69
CA LYS A 13 13.30 -12.93 -4.13
C LYS A 13 13.58 -14.33 -3.60
N ILE A 14 13.95 -15.23 -4.53
CA ILE A 14 14.34 -16.61 -4.24
C ILE A 14 15.55 -17.00 -5.10
N GLY A 15 16.60 -17.54 -4.47
CA GLY A 15 17.81 -17.95 -5.18
C GLY A 15 18.48 -16.82 -6.01
N GLY A 16 18.34 -15.56 -5.56
CA GLY A 16 18.88 -14.39 -6.25
C GLY A 16 18.03 -13.89 -7.44
N LYS A 17 16.91 -14.54 -7.76
CA LYS A 17 15.97 -14.10 -8.78
C LYS A 17 14.75 -13.43 -8.14
N ILE A 18 14.23 -12.41 -8.80
CA ILE A 18 12.96 -11.77 -8.43
C ILE A 18 11.84 -12.49 -9.20
N LYS A 19 10.76 -12.78 -8.50
CA LYS A 19 9.50 -13.29 -9.05
C LYS A 19 8.37 -12.36 -8.65
N GLU A 20 7.35 -12.32 -9.49
CA GLU A 20 6.15 -11.51 -9.32
C GLU A 20 4.94 -12.38 -9.61
N GLU A 21 3.92 -12.30 -8.75
CA GLU A 21 2.63 -12.95 -8.93
C GLU A 21 1.52 -11.90 -8.74
N SER A 22 0.59 -11.85 -9.69
CA SER A 22 -0.62 -11.01 -9.62
C SER A 22 -1.84 -11.92 -9.64
N VAL A 23 -2.63 -11.88 -8.57
CA VAL A 23 -3.66 -12.88 -8.30
C VAL A 23 -4.96 -12.21 -7.90
N GLU A 24 -6.03 -12.50 -8.64
CA GLU A 24 -7.37 -11.98 -8.37
C GLU A 24 -7.94 -12.49 -7.03
N TYR A 25 -8.74 -11.65 -6.35
CA TYR A 25 -9.40 -11.96 -5.08
C TYR A 25 -10.02 -13.37 -5.05
N ALA A 26 -10.74 -13.77 -6.11
CA ALA A 26 -11.44 -15.05 -6.13
C ALA A 26 -10.50 -16.27 -6.00
N LEU A 27 -9.27 -16.18 -6.51
CA LEU A 27 -8.27 -17.24 -6.36
C LEU A 27 -7.65 -17.19 -4.97
N VAL A 28 -7.26 -16.00 -4.51
CA VAL A 28 -6.71 -15.80 -3.16
C VAL A 28 -7.70 -16.25 -2.08
N LYS A 29 -9.00 -16.02 -2.28
CA LYS A 29 -10.05 -16.39 -1.32
C LYS A 29 -10.19 -17.90 -1.13
N ASN A 30 -9.95 -18.67 -2.19
CA ASN A 30 -10.08 -20.13 -2.18
C ASN A 30 -8.76 -20.85 -1.84
N GLY A 31 -7.68 -20.09 -1.62
CA GLY A 31 -6.33 -20.61 -1.52
C GLY A 31 -5.68 -20.70 -2.89
N TYR A 32 -4.68 -19.85 -3.10
CA TYR A 32 -3.87 -19.82 -4.30
C TYR A 32 -2.54 -20.51 -4.05
N ASP A 33 -2.28 -21.58 -4.80
CA ASP A 33 -0.99 -22.28 -4.83
C ASP A 33 -0.16 -21.79 -6.02
N GLY A 34 0.77 -20.88 -5.72
CA GLY A 34 1.81 -20.43 -6.65
C GLY A 34 2.98 -21.40 -6.72
N GLU A 35 4.08 -20.97 -7.34
CA GLU A 35 5.27 -21.83 -7.47
C GLU A 35 6.01 -21.98 -6.13
N ASN A 36 6.17 -20.86 -5.42
CA ASN A 36 6.87 -20.82 -4.13
C ASN A 36 6.01 -20.36 -2.96
N LEU A 37 4.84 -19.80 -3.24
CA LEU A 37 3.94 -19.22 -2.27
C LEU A 37 2.59 -19.94 -2.26
N HIS A 38 2.05 -20.11 -1.06
CA HIS A 38 0.64 -20.40 -0.84
C HIS A 38 0.01 -19.18 -0.19
N ILE A 39 -1.07 -18.68 -0.76
CA ILE A 39 -1.70 -17.42 -0.36
C ILE A 39 -3.19 -17.62 -0.12
N VAL A 40 -3.67 -17.16 1.04
CA VAL A 40 -5.09 -17.24 1.42
C VAL A 40 -5.57 -15.91 1.97
N ASP A 41 -6.75 -15.46 1.54
CA ASP A 41 -7.51 -14.42 2.26
C ASP A 41 -8.50 -15.06 3.24
N ASP A 42 -8.17 -15.07 4.53
CA ASP A 42 -9.06 -15.54 5.60
C ASP A 42 -9.94 -14.42 6.20
N GLY A 43 -10.03 -13.28 5.51
CA GLY A 43 -10.91 -12.16 5.84
C GLY A 43 -12.41 -12.43 5.62
N ASP A 44 -13.22 -11.39 5.77
CA ASP A 44 -14.68 -11.42 5.63
C ASP A 44 -15.20 -10.25 4.78
N GLU A 45 -16.47 -9.88 4.93
CA GLU A 45 -17.08 -8.78 4.15
C GLU A 45 -16.55 -7.39 4.52
N THR A 46 -15.93 -7.27 5.69
CA THR A 46 -15.50 -6.02 6.32
C THR A 46 -14.00 -5.90 6.48
N HIS A 47 -13.26 -7.02 6.36
CA HIS A 47 -11.81 -7.04 6.53
C HIS A 47 -11.15 -7.99 5.54
N VAL A 48 -10.00 -7.59 5.00
CA VAL A 48 -9.09 -8.47 4.25
C VAL A 48 -7.98 -8.91 5.19
N ARG A 49 -7.63 -10.20 5.18
CA ARG A 49 -6.46 -10.72 5.89
C ARG A 49 -5.75 -11.73 5.00
N ILE A 50 -4.62 -11.30 4.45
CA ILE A 50 -3.77 -12.14 3.63
C ILE A 50 -2.79 -12.90 4.52
N LYS A 51 -2.79 -14.23 4.39
CA LYS A 51 -1.77 -15.12 4.92
C LYS A 51 -0.91 -15.62 3.78
N VAL A 52 0.40 -15.63 4.00
CA VAL A 52 1.36 -16.10 3.00
C VAL A 52 2.23 -17.17 3.64
N SER A 53 2.29 -18.34 3.01
CA SER A 53 3.23 -19.41 3.38
C SER A 53 4.19 -19.65 2.22
N ALA A 54 5.45 -19.94 2.51
CA ALA A 54 6.43 -20.27 1.49
C ALA A 54 6.92 -21.71 1.61
N ASN A 55 7.16 -22.37 0.48
CA ASN A 55 7.73 -23.73 0.45
C ASN A 55 9.27 -23.76 0.49
N ALA A 56 9.88 -22.59 0.46
CA ALA A 56 11.31 -22.35 0.60
C ALA A 56 11.50 -20.93 1.13
N LYS A 57 12.67 -20.64 1.71
CA LYS A 57 12.98 -19.28 2.17
C LYS A 57 12.93 -18.27 1.03
N VAL A 58 12.03 -17.28 1.14
CA VAL A 58 11.93 -16.14 0.22
C VAL A 58 11.95 -14.82 0.98
N GLU A 59 12.45 -13.78 0.32
CA GLU A 59 12.43 -12.40 0.82
C GLU A 59 11.34 -11.63 0.07
N LEU A 60 10.31 -11.14 0.77
CA LEU A 60 9.26 -10.34 0.14
C LEU A 60 9.81 -8.94 -0.19
N THR A 61 9.47 -8.46 -1.39
CA THR A 61 9.87 -7.11 -1.85
C THR A 61 8.68 -6.22 -2.15
N LEU A 62 7.50 -6.80 -2.40
CA LEU A 62 6.24 -6.07 -2.57
C LEU A 62 5.08 -6.93 -2.07
N ALA A 63 4.12 -6.31 -1.38
CA ALA A 63 2.82 -6.89 -1.09
C ALA A 63 1.76 -5.78 -1.16
N GLU A 64 0.89 -5.83 -2.16
CA GLU A 64 -0.06 -4.77 -2.46
C GLU A 64 -1.42 -5.32 -2.90
N LEU A 65 -2.50 -4.77 -2.35
CA LEU A 65 -3.86 -4.97 -2.85
C LEU A 65 -4.20 -3.79 -3.76
N ILE A 66 -4.57 -4.07 -5.01
CA ILE A 66 -4.90 -3.07 -6.03
C ILE A 66 -6.41 -3.14 -6.30
N TYR A 67 -7.06 -1.98 -6.22
CA TYR A 67 -8.49 -1.82 -6.50
C TYR A 67 -8.67 -0.81 -7.62
N ASP A 68 -9.40 -1.21 -8.67
CA ASP A 68 -9.93 -0.27 -9.64
C ASP A 68 -11.03 0.57 -8.98
N ARG A 69 -10.78 1.86 -8.82
CA ARG A 69 -11.68 2.76 -8.09
C ARG A 69 -11.76 4.11 -8.78
N TYR A 70 -12.93 4.40 -9.36
CA TYR A 70 -13.19 5.72 -9.88
C TYR A 70 -13.25 6.78 -8.76
N PHE A 71 -12.46 7.83 -8.90
CA PHE A 71 -12.48 8.98 -7.99
C PHE A 71 -13.30 10.13 -8.57
N GLU A 72 -14.39 10.48 -7.91
CA GLU A 72 -15.23 11.60 -8.32
C GLU A 72 -14.51 12.95 -8.12
N ASN A 73 -14.85 13.95 -8.96
CA ASN A 73 -14.18 15.26 -8.90
C ASN A 73 -14.38 16.01 -7.57
N ASN A 74 -15.51 15.80 -6.89
CA ASN A 74 -15.78 16.38 -5.57
C ASN A 74 -15.28 15.51 -4.41
N GLU A 75 -14.76 14.32 -4.69
CA GLU A 75 -14.22 13.44 -3.65
C GLU A 75 -12.90 13.97 -3.10
N ARG A 76 -12.62 13.60 -1.84
CA ARG A 76 -11.39 13.93 -1.12
C ARG A 76 -10.78 12.67 -0.55
N PHE A 77 -9.48 12.50 -0.73
CA PHE A 77 -8.71 11.47 -0.05
C PHE A 77 -8.04 12.06 1.17
N PHE A 78 -8.28 11.49 2.35
CA PHE A 78 -7.57 11.88 3.58
C PHE A 78 -6.28 11.10 3.73
N ALA A 79 -5.16 11.80 3.66
CA ALA A 79 -3.85 11.22 3.90
C ALA A 79 -3.45 11.46 5.36
N ASN A 80 -3.38 10.38 6.13
CA ASN A 80 -2.76 10.40 7.45
C ASN A 80 -1.22 10.40 7.32
N GLY A 81 -0.55 11.37 7.93
CA GLY A 81 0.90 11.49 7.87
C GLY A 81 1.62 10.40 8.66
N PHE A 82 2.82 10.01 8.20
CA PHE A 82 3.63 8.96 8.82
C PHE A 82 4.08 9.27 10.25
N GLN A 83 4.49 10.51 10.52
CA GLN A 83 5.05 10.94 11.81
C GLN A 83 4.40 12.23 12.29
N SER A 84 4.68 12.62 13.55
CA SER A 84 4.13 13.82 14.19
C SER A 84 4.33 15.13 13.41
N TRP A 85 5.33 15.20 12.54
CA TRP A 85 5.62 16.37 11.71
C TRP A 85 5.34 16.16 10.21
N THR A 86 4.71 15.04 9.85
CA THR A 86 4.22 14.81 8.48
C THR A 86 2.83 15.41 8.33
N ALA A 87 2.56 16.04 7.19
CA ALA A 87 1.27 16.65 6.93
C ALA A 87 0.15 15.61 6.94
N THR A 88 -0.91 15.89 7.69
CA THR A 88 -2.17 15.11 7.70
C THR A 88 -3.27 16.00 7.17
N ARG A 89 -3.82 15.67 6.00
CA ARG A 89 -4.84 16.50 5.35
C ARG A 89 -5.62 15.76 4.28
N GLU A 90 -6.71 16.39 3.85
CA GLU A 90 -7.42 15.99 2.64
C GLU A 90 -6.74 16.53 1.37
N TYR A 91 -6.76 15.68 0.34
CA TYR A 91 -6.32 15.94 -1.02
C TYR A 91 -7.50 15.81 -1.97
N LYS A 92 -7.59 16.73 -2.93
CA LYS A 92 -8.55 16.67 -4.04
C LYS A 92 -7.82 16.45 -5.35
N ARG A 93 -8.54 15.98 -6.37
CA ARG A 93 -8.04 15.96 -7.74
C ARG A 93 -7.41 17.31 -8.13
N ASN A 94 -6.26 17.23 -8.78
CA ASN A 94 -5.30 18.27 -9.15
C ASN A 94 -4.45 18.86 -8.02
N ASP A 95 -4.61 18.41 -6.78
CA ASP A 95 -3.63 18.72 -5.73
C ASP A 95 -2.32 17.98 -5.99
N VAL A 96 -1.27 18.42 -5.28
CA VAL A 96 0.03 17.76 -5.25
C VAL A 96 0.36 17.43 -3.79
N GLN A 97 0.68 16.16 -3.53
CA GLN A 97 1.36 15.79 -2.29
C GLN A 97 2.84 15.98 -2.52
N TYR A 98 3.44 16.83 -1.71
CA TYR A 98 4.83 17.23 -1.91
C TYR A 98 5.75 16.45 -1.00
N GLY A 99 6.73 15.79 -1.62
CA GLY A 99 7.87 15.23 -0.92
C GLY A 99 8.86 16.31 -0.49
N LEU A 100 10.09 15.91 -0.15
CA LEU A 100 11.20 16.83 0.07
C LEU A 100 11.35 17.84 -1.08
N ARG A 101 11.32 19.13 -0.74
CA ARG A 101 11.43 20.24 -1.71
C ARG A 101 12.83 20.87 -1.70
N SER A 102 13.15 21.60 -2.77
CA SER A 102 14.30 22.50 -2.84
C SER A 102 15.64 21.79 -2.54
N LEU A 103 16.50 22.41 -1.72
CA LEU A 103 17.85 21.93 -1.34
C LEU A 103 17.85 20.51 -0.75
N SER A 104 16.72 20.04 -0.20
CA SER A 104 16.57 18.68 0.31
C SER A 104 16.56 17.60 -0.78
N LYS A 105 16.48 17.98 -2.07
CA LYS A 105 16.67 17.05 -3.20
C LYS A 105 18.14 16.75 -3.50
N LEU A 106 19.09 17.54 -2.99
CA LEU A 106 20.52 17.28 -3.18
C LEU A 106 20.88 15.93 -2.57
N PRO A 107 21.63 15.04 -3.26
CA PRO A 107 21.86 13.66 -2.79
C PRO A 107 22.42 13.56 -1.37
N ILE A 108 23.35 14.45 -1.02
CA ILE A 108 23.95 14.51 0.32
C ILE A 108 22.90 14.90 1.37
N VAL A 109 22.08 15.92 1.09
CA VAL A 109 21.05 16.39 2.02
C VAL A 109 19.92 15.37 2.14
N ARG A 110 19.50 14.77 1.02
CA ARG A 110 18.47 13.72 0.97
C ARG A 110 18.87 12.48 1.78
N LYS A 111 20.15 12.14 1.86
CA LYS A 111 20.64 11.05 2.70
C LYS A 111 20.37 11.30 4.19
N PHE A 112 20.40 12.56 4.63
CA PHE A 112 20.11 12.93 6.02
C PHE A 112 18.63 13.28 6.25
N SER A 113 17.97 13.93 5.29
CA SER A 113 16.57 14.38 5.42
C SER A 113 15.54 13.34 4.98
N GLY A 114 15.95 12.29 4.25
CA GLY A 114 15.07 11.21 3.82
C GLY A 114 14.51 10.39 4.99
N ALA A 115 15.30 10.26 6.07
CA ALA A 115 14.88 9.61 7.32
C ALA A 115 13.96 10.48 8.19
N SER A 116 13.76 11.76 7.83
CA SER A 116 12.92 12.70 8.59
C SER A 116 11.43 12.62 8.23
N GLY A 117 11.03 11.52 7.58
CA GLY A 117 9.68 11.26 7.10
C GLY A 117 9.63 9.93 6.35
N ASP A 118 8.71 9.82 5.40
CA ASP A 118 8.46 8.67 4.53
C ASP A 118 9.14 8.77 3.15
N TYR A 119 9.94 9.81 2.93
CA TYR A 119 10.49 10.19 1.62
C TYR A 119 11.47 9.18 1.00
N ALA A 120 11.89 8.18 1.77
CA ALA A 120 12.78 7.12 1.31
C ALA A 120 12.04 5.95 0.66
N PHE A 121 10.74 5.77 0.95
CA PHE A 121 9.98 4.56 0.61
C PHE A 121 8.55 4.83 0.13
N THR A 122 8.21 6.09 -0.17
CA THR A 122 6.90 6.47 -0.74
C THR A 122 7.04 7.31 -2.01
N GLU A 123 6.03 7.21 -2.87
CA GLU A 123 5.93 7.98 -4.10
C GLU A 123 5.16 9.29 -3.89
N TYR A 124 5.54 10.32 -4.63
CA TYR A 124 4.98 11.65 -4.51
C TYR A 124 4.66 12.21 -5.88
N GLY A 125 3.45 12.72 -6.08
CA GLY A 125 3.03 13.20 -7.38
C GLY A 125 1.88 14.19 -7.35
N LYS A 126 1.54 14.67 -8.55
CA LYS A 126 0.26 15.32 -8.80
C LYS A 126 -0.77 14.21 -9.01
N ASP A 127 -1.94 14.33 -8.38
CA ASP A 127 -3.01 13.32 -8.45
C ASP A 127 -2.64 11.94 -7.87
N LEU A 128 -1.46 11.81 -7.23
CA LEU A 128 -1.01 10.64 -6.51
C LEU A 128 -0.81 11.03 -5.05
N TYR A 129 -1.60 10.42 -4.18
CA TYR A 129 -1.62 10.72 -2.75
C TYR A 129 -1.41 9.46 -1.94
N HIS A 130 -0.81 9.59 -0.77
CA HIS A 130 -0.63 8.48 0.14
C HIS A 130 -0.79 8.86 1.60
N GLY A 131 -1.24 7.90 2.41
CA GLY A 131 -1.37 8.03 3.85
C GLY A 131 -1.07 6.71 4.56
N PHE A 132 -0.86 6.78 5.88
CA PHE A 132 -0.41 5.66 6.70
C PHE A 132 -1.48 5.21 7.67
N SER A 133 -1.59 3.89 7.89
CA SER A 133 -2.44 3.24 8.89
C SER A 133 -3.94 3.41 8.75
N TYR A 134 -4.43 4.56 8.31
CA TYR A 134 -5.82 4.77 7.95
C TYR A 134 -5.98 5.92 6.95
N THR A 135 -7.10 5.87 6.24
CA THR A 135 -7.55 6.88 5.31
C THR A 135 -9.07 6.93 5.29
N TYR A 136 -9.62 7.95 4.65
CA TYR A 136 -11.01 7.91 4.23
C TYR A 136 -11.18 8.64 2.90
N PHE A 137 -12.22 8.24 2.18
CA PHE A 137 -12.72 8.98 1.02
C PHE A 137 -13.95 9.76 1.44
N ARG A 138 -13.90 11.08 1.35
CA ARG A 138 -15.04 11.94 1.68
C ARG A 138 -15.66 12.48 0.42
N LYS A 139 -16.97 12.29 0.31
CA LYS A 139 -17.82 12.90 -0.71
C LYS A 139 -18.92 13.66 0.01
N ASP A 140 -18.91 14.98 -0.17
CA ASP A 140 -19.83 15.90 0.49
C ASP A 140 -19.82 15.71 2.03
N ASP A 141 -20.90 15.19 2.61
CA ASP A 141 -21.09 14.94 4.04
C ASP A 141 -20.84 13.48 4.47
N LYS A 142 -20.52 12.59 3.51
CA LYS A 142 -20.28 11.16 3.77
C LYS A 142 -18.80 10.84 3.66
N ALA A 143 -18.34 9.96 4.54
CA ALA A 143 -16.99 9.42 4.50
C ALA A 143 -17.02 7.89 4.48
N GLU A 144 -16.19 7.31 3.61
CA GLU A 144 -15.88 5.90 3.59
C GLU A 144 -14.50 5.68 4.21
N PHE A 145 -14.43 4.99 5.34
CA PHE A 145 -13.20 4.81 6.11
C PHE A 145 -12.56 3.46 5.83
N VAL A 146 -11.23 3.45 5.68
CA VAL A 146 -10.43 2.24 5.54
C VAL A 146 -9.19 2.37 6.43
N GLY A 147 -8.84 1.32 7.16
CA GLY A 147 -7.68 1.35 8.04
C GLY A 147 -7.08 -0.04 8.27
N SER A 148 -5.78 -0.03 8.55
CA SER A 148 -5.04 -1.19 9.01
C SER A 148 -5.49 -1.54 10.42
N LEU A 149 -5.75 -2.83 10.64
CA LEU A 149 -6.03 -3.37 11.96
C LEU A 149 -4.77 -3.84 12.70
N ASN A 150 -3.64 -3.94 11.99
CA ASN A 150 -2.40 -4.49 12.55
C ASN A 150 -1.18 -3.95 11.82
N GLU A 151 -0.33 -3.21 12.55
CA GLU A 151 0.95 -2.69 12.05
C GLU A 151 2.17 -3.42 12.63
N ARG A 152 1.97 -4.52 13.37
CA ARG A 152 3.07 -5.31 13.95
C ARG A 152 3.96 -5.96 12.89
N THR A 153 3.41 -6.18 11.70
CA THR A 153 4.07 -6.85 10.57
C THR A 153 4.64 -5.87 9.53
N GLY A 154 4.67 -4.57 9.85
CA GLY A 154 5.07 -3.49 8.94
C GLY A 154 3.98 -2.42 8.83
N TYR A 155 4.33 -1.24 8.33
CA TYR A 155 3.36 -0.17 8.11
C TYR A 155 2.44 -0.48 6.92
N THR A 156 1.16 -0.12 7.03
CA THR A 156 0.25 -0.11 5.89
C THR A 156 0.19 1.28 5.27
N ILE A 157 0.41 1.34 3.97
CA ILE A 157 0.39 2.55 3.16
C ILE A 157 -0.81 2.46 2.22
N PHE A 158 -1.62 3.51 2.21
CA PHE A 158 -2.77 3.66 1.33
C PHE A 158 -2.40 4.64 0.23
N TYR A 159 -2.48 4.23 -1.03
CA TYR A 159 -2.25 5.08 -2.19
C TYR A 159 -3.56 5.34 -2.93
N ALA A 160 -3.80 6.60 -3.28
CA ALA A 160 -4.87 7.01 -4.18
C ALA A 160 -4.24 7.66 -5.41
N ASP A 161 -4.18 6.91 -6.52
CA ASP A 161 -3.89 7.46 -7.84
C ASP A 161 -5.20 7.89 -8.50
N MET A 162 -5.53 9.16 -8.32
CA MET A 162 -6.73 9.74 -8.90
C MET A 162 -6.62 9.89 -10.42
N LYS A 163 -5.41 9.91 -10.99
CA LYS A 163 -5.20 10.04 -12.44
C LYS A 163 -5.57 8.73 -13.13
N GLU A 164 -5.07 7.61 -12.62
CA GLU A 164 -5.31 6.28 -13.18
C GLU A 164 -6.57 5.61 -12.62
N ASN A 165 -7.21 6.21 -11.60
CA ASN A 165 -8.36 5.64 -10.89
C ASN A 165 -8.04 4.32 -10.19
N VAL A 166 -6.91 4.30 -9.48
CA VAL A 166 -6.44 3.16 -8.71
C VAL A 166 -6.36 3.53 -7.23
N PHE A 167 -6.89 2.64 -6.39
CA PHE A 167 -6.62 2.65 -4.96
C PHE A 167 -5.78 1.43 -4.61
N ALA A 168 -4.65 1.65 -3.96
CA ALA A 168 -3.75 0.58 -3.56
C ALA A 168 -3.52 0.58 -2.04
N VAL A 169 -3.39 -0.63 -1.48
CA VAL A 169 -3.04 -0.86 -0.08
C VAL A 169 -1.77 -1.69 -0.05
N GLN A 170 -0.66 -1.04 0.26
CA GLN A 170 0.65 -1.66 0.32
C GLN A 170 1.04 -1.95 1.77
N LYS A 171 1.66 -3.11 2.01
CA LYS A 171 2.36 -3.40 3.26
C LYS A 171 3.85 -3.15 3.07
N ASP A 172 4.46 -2.44 4.02
CA ASP A 172 5.91 -2.37 4.12
C ASP A 172 6.46 -3.75 4.53
N VAL A 173 7.14 -4.40 3.60
CA VAL A 173 7.73 -5.73 3.75
C VAL A 173 9.26 -5.69 3.67
N GLU A 174 9.88 -4.51 3.77
CA GLU A 174 11.33 -4.40 3.69
C GLU A 174 12.02 -5.27 4.77
N GLY A 175 12.90 -6.16 4.33
CA GLY A 175 13.63 -7.07 5.22
C GLY A 175 12.83 -8.28 5.71
N LEU A 176 11.59 -8.47 5.26
CA LEU A 176 10.77 -9.63 5.62
C LEU A 176 11.20 -10.87 4.82
N SER A 177 11.69 -11.88 5.54
CA SER A 177 11.90 -13.23 4.99
C SER A 177 10.89 -14.21 5.55
N ILE A 178 10.27 -15.00 4.69
CA ILE A 178 9.32 -16.05 5.05
C ILE A 178 9.90 -17.42 4.66
N GLU A 179 9.79 -18.40 5.55
CA GLU A 179 10.21 -19.79 5.34
C GLU A 179 9.09 -20.78 5.74
N ASP A 180 8.03 -20.26 6.38
CA ASP A 180 6.80 -20.92 6.84
C ASP A 180 5.61 -19.94 6.68
N GLU A 181 4.48 -20.15 7.38
CA GLU A 181 3.31 -19.24 7.40
C GLU A 181 3.64 -17.89 8.10
N TYR A 182 3.22 -16.78 7.47
CA TYR A 182 3.29 -15.41 7.97
C TYR A 182 1.96 -14.66 7.82
#